data_AF-A0A0R3RYA1-F1
#
_entry.id   AF-A0A0R3RYA1-F1
#
_cell.length_a   1.000
_cell.length_b   1.000
_cell.length_c   1.000
_cell.angle_alpha   90.00
_cell.angle_beta   90.00
_cell.angle_gamma   90.00
#
_symmetry.space_group_name_H-M   'P 1'
#
loop_
_entity.id
_entity.type
_entity.pdbx_description
1 polymer ?
#
loop_
_entity_poly.entity_id
_entity_poly.type
_entity_poly.pdbx_seq_one_letter_code
_entity_poly.pdbx_strand_id
1 'polypeptide(L)'
;MSQRYTYTIEPLEGREFIQRNFVTLPEKAFKYSNRAVSLNERFSIIERGYILVPEAKNTKHNFQRNVRLVPCVRTVSNEQAQQKISNAVKTKTKK
;
A
#
# COMPACT_ATOMS: atom_id res chain seq x y z
N MET A 1 4.74 15.01 -14.50
CA MET A 1 6.15 15.00 -14.07
C MET A 1 6.24 14.20 -12.78
N SER A 2 6.92 13.05 -12.78
CA SER A 2 7.09 12.25 -11.55
C SER A 2 7.94 13.05 -10.54
N GLN A 3 7.41 13.29 -9.34
CA GLN A 3 8.12 14.01 -8.29
C GLN A 3 9.36 13.22 -7.88
N ARG A 4 10.51 13.84 -8.07
CA ARG A 4 11.83 13.30 -7.75
C ARG A 4 12.16 13.69 -6.32
N TYR A 5 12.22 12.70 -5.43
CA TYR A 5 12.59 12.92 -4.04
C TYR A 5 14.11 12.84 -3.87
N THR A 6 14.62 13.66 -2.95
CA THR A 6 15.91 13.41 -2.30
C THR A 6 15.66 12.48 -1.13
N TYR A 7 16.52 11.50 -0.93
CA TYR A 7 16.41 10.55 0.17
C TYR A 7 17.64 10.60 1.08
N THR A 8 17.40 10.34 2.36
CA THR A 8 18.40 9.98 3.36
C THR A 8 18.22 8.51 3.74
N ILE A 9 19.31 7.86 4.15
CA ILE A 9 19.28 6.51 4.69
C ILE A 9 19.60 6.60 6.17
N GLU A 10 18.66 6.17 7.02
CA GLU A 10 18.76 6.24 8.46
C GLU A 10 18.88 4.84 9.07
N PRO A 11 19.64 4.65 10.15
CA PRO A 11 19.72 3.37 10.83
C PRO A 11 18.39 3.00 11.47
N LEU A 12 18.00 1.72 11.37
CA LEU A 12 16.84 1.18 12.06
C LEU A 12 17.25 0.71 13.46
N GLU A 13 16.55 1.18 14.49
CA GLU A 13 16.79 0.75 15.87
C GLU A 13 16.62 -0.76 16.04
N GLY A 14 17.45 -1.38 16.89
CA GLY A 14 17.39 -2.82 17.17
C GLY A 14 17.96 -3.72 16.07
N ARG A 15 18.62 -3.14 15.05
CA ARG A 15 19.33 -3.88 13.99
C ARG A 15 20.83 -3.56 13.94
N GLU A 16 21.44 -3.10 15.04
CA GLU A 16 22.85 -2.68 15.05
C GLU A 16 23.79 -3.82 14.62
N PHE A 17 23.47 -5.06 14.98
CA PHE A 17 24.26 -6.24 14.58
C PHE A 17 24.38 -6.37 13.05
N ILE A 18 23.30 -6.11 12.31
CA ILE A 18 23.30 -6.20 10.85
C ILE A 18 24.00 -4.98 10.24
N GLN A 19 23.79 -3.80 10.81
CA GLN A 19 24.37 -2.54 10.34
C GLN A 19 25.90 -2.54 10.32
N ARG A 20 26.54 -3.28 11.24
CA ARG A 20 28.00 -3.48 11.27
C ARG A 20 28.58 -4.03 9.95
N ASN A 21 27.80 -4.81 9.21
CA ASN A 21 28.23 -5.34 7.91
C ASN A 21 28.04 -4.33 6.75
N PHE A 22 27.31 -3.24 6.99
CA PHE A 22 26.85 -2.30 5.98
C PHE A 22 27.04 -0.83 6.39
N VAL A 23 28.15 -0.53 7.08
CA VAL A 23 28.44 0.82 7.62
C VAL A 23 28.49 1.91 6.54
N THR A 24 28.85 1.56 5.29
CA THR A 24 28.91 2.50 4.16
C THR A 24 27.58 2.70 3.43
N LEU A 25 26.50 2.04 3.88
CA LEU A 25 25.19 2.15 3.22
C LEU A 25 24.59 3.57 3.33
N PRO A 26 24.64 4.25 4.48
CA PRO A 26 24.11 5.61 4.61
C PRO A 26 24.70 6.61 3.62
N GLU A 27 25.99 6.51 3.32
CA GLU A 27 26.69 7.38 2.37
C GLU A 27 26.17 7.23 0.93
N LYS A 28 25.49 6.12 0.62
CA LYS A 28 24.99 5.80 -0.72
C LYS A 28 23.55 6.30 -0.95
N ALA A 29 22.98 7.09 -0.04
CA ALA A 29 21.63 7.63 -0.15
C ALA A 29 21.38 8.43 -1.44
N PHE A 30 22.40 9.14 -1.94
CA PHE A 30 22.33 9.90 -3.19
C PHE A 30 21.94 9.05 -4.41
N LYS A 31 22.26 7.74 -4.40
CA LYS A 31 21.93 6.81 -5.50
C LYS A 31 20.44 6.55 -5.64
N TYR A 32 19.66 6.81 -4.60
CA TYR A 32 18.21 6.63 -4.59
C TYR A 32 17.47 7.94 -4.84
N SER A 33 18.19 9.06 -4.79
CA SER A 33 17.64 10.39 -5.02
C SER A 33 17.40 10.64 -6.51
N ASN A 34 16.46 11.53 -6.81
CA ASN A 34 16.14 11.99 -8.16
C ASN A 34 15.66 10.92 -9.15
N ARG A 35 15.24 9.74 -8.67
CA ARG A 35 14.66 8.67 -9.48
C ARG A 35 13.50 7.97 -8.79
N ALA A 36 12.77 7.17 -9.55
CA ALA A 36 11.78 6.25 -8.99
C ALA A 36 12.52 5.10 -8.29
N VAL A 37 12.25 4.91 -7.01
CA VAL A 37 12.80 3.83 -6.20
C VAL A 37 11.82 2.67 -6.22
N SER A 38 12.30 1.49 -6.62
CA SER A 38 11.49 0.28 -6.64
C SER A 38 11.23 -0.23 -5.23
N LEU A 39 10.16 -1.03 -5.08
CA LEU A 39 9.84 -1.68 -3.82
C LEU A 39 10.98 -2.59 -3.33
N ASN A 40 11.61 -3.30 -4.26
CA ASN A 40 12.72 -4.20 -3.96
C ASN A 40 13.95 -3.46 -3.41
N GLU A 41 14.26 -2.28 -3.96
CA GLU A 41 15.33 -1.42 -3.43
C GLU A 41 15.03 -0.95 -2.00
N ARG A 42 13.76 -0.64 -1.69
CA ARG A 42 13.36 -0.25 -0.32
C ARG A 42 13.51 -1.42 0.65
N PHE A 43 13.04 -2.61 0.29
CA PHE A 43 13.20 -3.80 1.10
C PHE A 43 14.67 -4.18 1.32
N SER A 44 15.48 -4.08 0.26
CA SER A 44 16.92 -4.32 0.34
C SER A 44 17.62 -3.45 1.38
N ILE A 45 17.20 -2.18 1.55
CA ILE A 45 17.76 -1.28 2.56
C ILE A 45 17.31 -1.70 3.97
N ILE A 46 16.04 -2.09 4.13
CA ILE A 46 15.45 -2.57 5.39
C ILE A 46 16.12 -3.84 5.91
N GLU A 47 16.35 -4.82 5.02
CA GLU A 47 17.04 -6.06 5.35
C GLU A 47 18.45 -5.81 5.90
N ARG A 48 19.10 -4.73 5.47
CA ARG A 48 20.44 -4.32 5.91
C ARG A 48 20.43 -3.50 7.19
N GLY A 49 19.26 -3.29 7.79
CA GLY A 49 19.10 -2.58 9.05
C GLY A 49 18.95 -1.07 8.91
N TYR A 50 18.54 -0.57 7.75
CA TYR A 50 18.36 0.86 7.51
C TYR A 50 16.98 1.17 6.92
N ILE A 51 16.59 2.44 6.90
CA ILE A 51 15.35 2.91 6.27
C ILE A 51 15.64 4.06 5.32
N LEU A 52 14.94 4.07 4.17
CA LEU A 52 15.05 5.13 3.18
C LEU A 52 13.96 6.19 3.44
N VAL A 53 14.36 7.37 3.89
CA VAL A 53 13.48 8.48 4.28
C VAL A 53 13.50 9.57 3.21
N PRO A 54 12.36 9.97 2.64
CA PRO A 54 12.31 11.10 1.71
C PRO A 54 12.46 12.42 2.46
N GLU A 55 13.30 13.32 1.96
CA GLU A 55 13.46 14.65 2.53
C GLU A 55 12.23 15.52 2.16
N ALA A 56 11.28 15.63 3.10
CA ALA A 56 9.98 16.26 2.87
C ALA A 56 10.00 17.80 2.75
N LYS A 57 11.18 18.44 2.86
CA LYS A 57 11.31 19.90 3.00
C LYS A 57 10.75 20.71 1.82
N ASN A 58 10.58 20.10 0.63
CA ASN A 58 10.19 20.81 -0.59
C ASN A 58 8.91 20.28 -1.28
N THR A 59 8.30 19.22 -0.78
CA THR A 59 7.11 18.64 -1.41
C THR A 59 5.84 19.13 -0.71
N LYS A 60 5.36 20.32 -1.12
CA LYS A 60 3.96 20.71 -0.90
C LYS A 60 3.09 19.74 -1.72
N HIS A 61 2.72 18.61 -1.12
CA HIS A 61 1.77 17.71 -1.73
C HIS A 61 0.39 18.34 -1.72
N ASN A 62 -0.04 18.83 -2.87
CA ASN A 62 -1.46 18.82 -3.19
C ASN A 62 -1.86 17.35 -3.38
N PHE A 63 -2.05 16.63 -2.27
CA PHE A 63 -2.68 15.30 -2.30
C PHE A 63 -4.10 15.50 -2.84
N GLN A 64 -4.28 15.35 -4.16
CA GLN A 64 -5.61 15.09 -4.71
C GLN A 64 -6.01 13.70 -4.24
N ARG A 65 -6.63 13.65 -3.06
CA ARG A 65 -7.13 12.45 -2.44
C ARG A 65 -8.34 12.00 -3.25
N ASN A 66 -8.10 11.32 -4.38
CA ASN A 66 -9.13 10.63 -5.16
C ASN A 66 -9.60 9.36 -4.43
N VAL A 67 -9.84 9.48 -3.13
CA VAL A 67 -10.33 8.38 -2.28
C VAL A 67 -11.81 8.63 -2.10
N ARG A 68 -12.63 7.79 -2.71
CA ARG A 68 -14.07 7.74 -2.46
C ARG A 68 -14.32 6.68 -1.40
N LEU A 69 -14.92 7.08 -0.28
CA LEU A 69 -15.43 6.13 0.70
C LEU A 69 -16.58 5.35 0.05
N VAL A 70 -16.47 4.03 0.00
CA VAL A 70 -17.57 3.17 -0.45
C VAL A 70 -18.47 2.92 0.75
N PRO A 71 -19.76 3.29 0.70
CA PRO A 71 -20.70 2.97 1.77
C PRO A 71 -20.79 1.45 1.95
N CYS A 72 -20.60 0.98 3.18
CA CYS A 72 -20.85 -0.41 3.54
C CYS A 72 -22.37 -0.63 3.58
N VAL A 73 -22.96 -1.00 2.45
CA VAL A 73 -24.36 -1.45 2.42
C VAL A 73 -24.39 -2.84 3.04
N ARG A 74 -25.04 -2.99 4.19
CA ARG A 74 -25.34 -4.31 4.76
C ARG A 74 -26.21 -5.05 3.76
N THR A 75 -25.64 -6.04 3.09
CA THR A 75 -26.40 -7.05 2.35
C THR A 75 -27.31 -7.75 3.35
N VAL A 76 -28.57 -7.34 3.39
CA VAL A 76 -29.61 -8.13 4.03
C VAL A 76 -29.63 -9.47 3.29
N SER A 77 -29.48 -10.56 4.03
CA SER A 77 -29.47 -11.93 3.51
C SER A 77 -30.58 -12.14 2.48
N ASN A 78 -30.20 -12.48 1.24
CA ASN A 78 -31.11 -12.76 0.13
C ASN A 78 -31.81 -14.13 0.26
N GLU A 79 -31.91 -14.71 1.46
CA GLU A 79 -32.60 -15.99 1.68
C GLU A 79 -34.12 -15.90 1.53
N GLN A 80 -34.72 -14.70 1.61
CA GLN A 80 -36.18 -14.54 1.41
C GLN A 80 -36.59 -14.35 -0.05
N ALA A 81 -35.67 -14.04 -0.97
CA ALA A 81 -36.00 -13.83 -2.38
C ALA A 81 -36.23 -15.16 -3.14
N GLN A 82 -35.61 -16.27 -2.71
CA GLN A 82 -35.75 -17.57 -3.37
C GLN A 82 -37.04 -18.33 -3.03
N GLN A 83 -37.70 -18.05 -1.89
CA GLN A 83 -38.95 -18.73 -1.54
C GLN A 83 -40.19 -18.22 -2.28
N LYS A 84 -40.18 -16.97 -2.78
CA LYS A 84 -41.32 -16.45 -3.56
C LYS A 84 -41.38 -16.99 -4.98
N ILE A 85 -40.24 -17.37 -5.57
CA ILE A 85 -40.18 -17.85 -6.96
C ILE A 85 -40.58 -19.33 -7.06
N SER A 86 -40.26 -20.16 -6.05
CA SER A 86 -40.58 -21.59 -6.05
C SER A 86 -42.07 -21.90 -5.86
N ASN A 87 -42.82 -21.03 -5.19
CA ASN A 87 -44.25 -21.23 -4.92
C ASN A 87 -45.16 -20.78 -6.08
N ALA A 88 -44.69 -19.92 -6.99
CA ALA A 88 -45.48 -19.47 -8.14
C ALA A 88 -45.48 -20.46 -9.32
N VAL A 89 -44.51 -21.40 -9.36
CA VAL A 89 -44.34 -22.34 -10.49
C VAL A 89 -45.16 -23.63 -10.32
N LYS A 90 -45.63 -23.96 -9.11
CA LYS A 90 -46.37 -25.21 -8.84
C LYS A 90 -47.89 -25.17 -9.09
N THR A 91 -48.48 -24.06 -9.52
CA THR A 91 -49.94 -23.94 -9.73
C THR A 91 -50.39 -23.96 -11.20
N LYS A 92 -49.49 -24.15 -12.17
CA LYS A 92 -49.86 -24.22 -13.61
C LYS A 92 -49.54 -25.57 -14.26
N THR A 93 -50.07 -26.66 -13.71
CA THR A 93 -50.28 -27.91 -14.47
C THR A 93 -51.45 -28.70 -13.91
N LYS A 94 -52.67 -28.36 -14.35
CA LYS A 94 -53.81 -29.29 -14.41
C LYS A 94 -54.76 -28.81 -15.50
N LYS A 95 -54.64 -29.42 -16.68
CA LYS A 95 -55.74 -29.79 -17.57
C LYS A 95 -55.22 -30.86 -18.52
#